data_AF-A0A0S4RPV2-F1
#
_entry.id   AF-A0A0S4RPV2-F1
#
_cell.length_a   1.000
_cell.length_b   1.000
_cell.length_c   1.000
_cell.angle_alpha   90.00
_cell.angle_beta   90.00
_cell.angle_gamma   90.00
#
_symmetry.space_group_name_H-M   'P 1'
#
loop_
_entity.id
_entity.type
_entity.pdbx_description
1 polymer ?
#
loop_
_entity_poly.entity_id
_entity_poly.type
_entity_poly.pdbx_seq_one_letter_code
_entity_poly.pdbx_strand_id
1 'polypeptide(L)'
;MKKLLLLISFVLVSYASELNIAAAANTTYAFDDIKSEFKKLYPDANLNVSLGSSGKLVAQVKNGAPFEVFMAANMDFANGLYKDGFASQEAVVYAKGKVAMLSVRGFDLSKGLEVLKDPKVKTIIIANPKTAPYGTASIEAFKNAGIYDAIKDKIIEAGSIGEALSQTLKAGDVGFVAASSMYSPKMKEYKEGENFVLVDSKLYTTIDQGIVVLKNGEKNPLAKEFYDFILGSKGKEIFKKYGYDF
;
A
#
# COMPACT_ATOMS: atom_id res chain seq x y z
N MET A 1 53.70 44.35 12.52
CA MET A 1 53.36 42.92 12.26
C MET A 1 51.85 42.74 12.39
N LYS A 2 51.11 42.69 11.28
CA LYS A 2 49.66 42.39 11.28
C LYS A 2 49.47 40.97 10.74
N LYS A 3 49.03 40.04 11.59
CA LYS A 3 48.67 38.68 11.18
C LYS A 3 47.26 38.71 10.60
N LEU A 4 47.12 38.42 9.32
CA LEU A 4 45.84 38.26 8.64
C LEU A 4 45.35 36.82 8.90
N LEU A 5 44.27 36.67 9.67
CA LEU A 5 43.60 35.38 9.86
C LEU A 5 42.67 35.14 8.67
N LEU A 6 42.95 34.12 7.87
CA LEU A 6 42.08 33.66 6.79
C LEU A 6 41.06 32.67 7.39
N LEU A 7 39.79 33.09 7.49
CA LEU A 7 38.70 32.19 7.88
C LEU A 7 38.30 31.35 6.65
N ILE A 8 38.63 30.06 6.65
CA ILE A 8 38.13 29.10 5.66
C ILE A 8 36.73 28.69 6.13
N SER A 9 35.70 29.21 5.45
CA SER A 9 34.32 28.78 5.66
C SER A 9 34.12 27.45 4.91
N PHE A 10 34.01 26.35 5.64
CA PHE A 10 33.59 25.07 5.08
C PHE A 10 32.11 25.18 4.73
N VAL A 11 31.81 25.34 3.44
CA VAL A 11 30.45 25.17 2.93
C VAL A 11 30.15 23.67 2.94
N LEU A 12 29.48 23.20 3.99
CA LEU A 12 28.86 21.88 3.99
C LEU A 12 27.72 21.93 2.98
N VAL A 13 27.98 21.45 1.77
CA VAL A 13 26.92 21.12 0.81
C VAL A 13 26.22 19.89 1.39
N SER A 14 25.15 20.09 2.15
CA SER A 14 24.24 19.00 2.50
C SER A 14 23.51 18.60 1.22
N TYR A 15 23.96 17.51 0.59
CA TYR A 15 23.17 16.85 -0.44
C TYR A 15 21.98 16.23 0.25
N ALA A 16 20.78 16.76 -0.01
CA ALA A 16 19.55 16.10 0.39
C ALA A 16 19.59 14.65 -0.14
N SER A 17 19.61 13.68 0.76
CA SER A 17 19.72 12.28 0.38
C SER A 17 18.34 11.84 -0.11
N GLU A 18 18.24 11.51 -1.40
CA GLU A 18 17.01 11.02 -2.01
C GLU A 18 16.86 9.52 -1.77
N LEU A 19 15.62 9.06 -1.61
CA LEU A 19 15.27 7.65 -1.57
C LEU A 19 14.08 7.38 -2.49
N ASN A 20 14.29 6.54 -3.51
CA ASN A 20 13.25 6.12 -4.43
C ASN A 20 12.55 4.86 -3.93
N ILE A 21 11.26 4.98 -3.60
CA ILE A 21 10.46 3.90 -3.01
C ILE A 21 9.39 3.48 -4.00
N ALA A 22 9.31 2.19 -4.30
CA ALA A 22 8.16 1.58 -4.95
C ALA A 22 7.24 0.97 -3.89
N ALA A 23 6.03 1.49 -3.73
CA ALA A 23 5.11 1.05 -2.69
C ALA A 23 3.73 0.68 -3.25
N ALA A 24 3.17 -0.41 -2.73
CA ALA A 24 1.83 -0.82 -3.08
C ALA A 24 0.79 0.25 -2.69
N ALA A 25 -0.15 0.53 -3.59
CA ALA A 25 -1.09 1.65 -3.45
C ALA A 25 -2.00 1.60 -2.20
N ASN A 26 -2.09 0.46 -1.50
CA ASN A 26 -2.81 0.41 -0.22
C ASN A 26 -2.16 1.30 0.85
N THR A 27 -0.84 1.54 0.75
CA THR A 27 -0.07 2.33 1.73
C THR A 27 -0.22 3.84 1.57
N THR A 28 -0.85 4.31 0.47
CA THR A 28 -0.96 5.72 0.09
C THR A 28 -1.33 6.64 1.25
N TYR A 29 -2.29 6.23 2.08
CA TYR A 29 -2.82 7.06 3.16
C TYR A 29 -1.91 7.10 4.40
N ALA A 30 -1.06 6.09 4.59
CA ALA A 30 -0.05 6.08 5.66
C ALA A 30 1.21 6.87 5.28
N PHE A 31 1.46 7.08 3.99
CA PHE A 31 2.72 7.65 3.51
C PHE A 31 2.97 9.09 3.92
N ASP A 32 1.93 9.91 4.10
CA ASP A 32 2.09 11.28 4.60
C ASP A 32 2.64 11.28 6.04
N ASP A 33 2.11 10.42 6.92
CA ASP A 33 2.58 10.26 8.30
C ASP A 33 3.98 9.61 8.33
N ILE A 34 4.24 8.61 7.47
CA ILE A 34 5.57 7.99 7.31
C ILE A 34 6.60 9.07 6.95
N LYS A 35 6.32 9.89 5.94
CA LYS A 35 7.21 10.98 5.52
C LYS A 35 7.45 11.97 6.65
N SER A 36 6.38 12.38 7.34
CA SER A 36 6.46 13.33 8.46
C SER A 36 7.33 12.80 9.61
N GLU A 37 7.07 11.57 10.07
CA GLU A 37 7.82 10.98 11.18
C GLU A 37 9.26 10.61 10.81
N PHE A 38 9.49 10.12 9.58
CA PHE A 38 10.83 9.82 9.11
C PHE A 38 11.70 11.08 8.99
N LYS A 39 11.13 12.19 8.50
CA LYS A 39 11.83 13.47 8.37
C LYS A 39 12.25 14.08 9.71
N LYS A 40 11.60 13.73 10.82
CA LYS A 40 12.06 14.14 12.16
C LYS A 40 13.38 13.50 12.55
N LEU A 41 13.64 12.28 12.06
CA LEU A 41 14.88 11.54 12.30
C LEU A 41 15.95 11.92 11.27
N TYR A 42 15.54 12.16 10.02
CA TYR A 42 16.42 12.51 8.90
C TYR A 42 15.90 13.78 8.20
N PRO A 43 16.22 14.99 8.71
CA PRO A 43 15.67 16.25 8.19
C PRO A 43 15.95 16.52 6.71
N ASP A 44 17.09 16.03 6.22
CA ASP A 44 17.56 16.20 4.85
C ASP A 44 17.10 15.08 3.91
N ALA A 45 16.34 14.10 4.42
CA ALA A 45 15.83 13.00 3.60
C ALA A 45 14.68 13.46 2.69
N ASN A 46 14.77 13.08 1.41
CA ASN A 46 13.69 13.25 0.45
C ASN A 46 13.15 11.88 -0.02
N LEU A 47 11.91 11.56 0.34
CA LEU A 47 11.26 10.29 0.01
C LEU A 47 10.42 10.43 -1.28
N ASN A 48 10.95 9.91 -2.39
CA ASN A 48 10.31 9.86 -3.70
C ASN A 48 9.52 8.55 -3.84
N VAL A 49 8.20 8.61 -3.68
CA VAL A 49 7.35 7.42 -3.59
C VAL A 49 6.54 7.23 -4.88
N SER A 50 6.73 6.09 -5.53
CA SER A 50 5.92 5.62 -6.65
C SER A 50 4.89 4.61 -6.16
N LEU A 51 3.61 4.91 -6.38
CA LEU A 51 2.48 4.10 -5.93
C LEU A 51 1.85 3.33 -7.09
N GLY A 52 1.55 2.05 -6.88
CA GLY A 52 0.95 1.20 -7.91
C GLY A 52 0.49 -0.16 -7.38
N SER A 53 0.02 -1.05 -8.26
CA SER A 53 -0.14 -2.45 -7.88
C SER A 53 1.23 -3.12 -7.76
N SER A 54 1.38 -4.03 -6.80
CA SER A 54 2.67 -4.68 -6.52
C SER A 54 3.23 -5.39 -7.74
N GLY A 55 2.40 -6.07 -8.54
CA GLY A 55 2.84 -6.71 -9.78
C GLY A 55 3.33 -5.71 -10.84
N LYS A 56 2.68 -4.56 -11.00
CA LYS A 56 3.16 -3.50 -11.92
C LYS A 56 4.50 -2.92 -11.45
N LEU A 57 4.66 -2.70 -10.15
CA LEU A 57 5.90 -2.21 -9.58
C LEU A 57 7.04 -3.24 -9.68
N VAL A 58 6.76 -4.53 -9.51
CA VAL A 58 7.73 -5.61 -9.79
C VAL A 58 8.20 -5.53 -11.24
N ALA A 59 7.29 -5.37 -12.20
CA ALA A 59 7.66 -5.22 -13.61
C ALA A 59 8.56 -3.99 -13.83
N GLN A 60 8.28 -2.86 -13.16
CA GLN A 60 9.13 -1.68 -13.24
C GLN A 60 10.53 -1.91 -12.65
N VAL A 61 10.63 -2.57 -11.48
CA VAL A 61 11.92 -2.95 -10.89
C VAL A 61 12.71 -3.84 -11.86
N LYS A 62 12.07 -4.86 -12.43
CA LYS A 62 12.71 -5.76 -13.41
C LYS A 62 13.15 -5.07 -14.69
N ASN A 63 12.44 -4.02 -15.08
CA ASN A 63 12.76 -3.18 -16.24
C ASN A 63 13.77 -2.05 -15.91
N GLY A 64 14.40 -2.07 -14.73
CA GLY A 64 15.48 -1.16 -14.38
C GLY A 64 15.03 0.20 -13.81
N ALA A 65 13.79 0.32 -13.35
CA ALA A 65 13.39 1.51 -12.59
C ALA A 65 14.29 1.65 -11.35
N PRO A 66 14.79 2.87 -11.03
CA PRO A 66 15.83 3.07 -10.01
C PRO A 66 15.27 3.09 -8.59
N PHE A 67 14.35 2.18 -8.27
CA PHE A 67 13.82 2.01 -6.92
C PHE A 67 14.85 1.34 -6.01
N GLU A 68 14.87 1.77 -4.76
CA GLU A 68 15.85 1.37 -3.74
C GLU A 68 15.19 0.59 -2.61
N VAL A 69 13.92 0.87 -2.32
CA VAL A 69 13.08 0.10 -1.39
C VAL A 69 11.80 -0.30 -2.10
N PHE A 70 11.38 -1.56 -1.92
CA PHE A 70 10.12 -2.07 -2.43
C PHE A 70 9.22 -2.53 -1.27
N MET A 71 8.00 -2.03 -1.24
CA MET A 71 6.95 -2.37 -0.27
C MET A 71 5.76 -2.98 -1.02
N ALA A 72 5.62 -4.30 -0.94
CA ALA A 72 4.59 -5.07 -1.61
C ALA A 72 3.36 -5.32 -0.73
N ALA A 73 2.20 -5.47 -1.35
CA ALA A 73 0.96 -5.87 -0.68
C ALA A 73 0.84 -7.38 -0.43
N ASN A 74 1.89 -8.15 -0.71
CA ASN A 74 2.02 -9.55 -0.30
C ASN A 74 3.51 -9.92 -0.17
N MET A 75 3.81 -11.06 0.44
CA MET A 75 5.17 -11.60 0.50
C MET A 75 5.67 -12.14 -0.84
N ASP A 76 4.80 -12.70 -1.68
CA ASP A 76 5.23 -13.36 -2.93
C ASP A 76 5.92 -12.41 -3.90
N PHE A 77 5.44 -11.18 -4.07
CA PHE A 77 6.09 -10.21 -4.95
C PHE A 77 7.46 -9.79 -4.40
N ALA A 78 7.58 -9.56 -3.10
CA ALA A 78 8.84 -9.15 -2.47
C ALA A 78 9.87 -10.30 -2.47
N ASN A 79 9.45 -11.50 -2.11
CA ASN A 79 10.27 -12.72 -2.19
C ASN A 79 10.66 -13.06 -3.63
N GLY A 80 9.76 -12.82 -4.60
CA GLY A 80 10.05 -12.98 -6.02
C GLY A 80 11.22 -12.10 -6.46
N LEU A 81 11.22 -10.81 -6.09
CA LEU A 81 12.34 -9.91 -6.39
C LEU A 81 13.66 -10.37 -5.74
N TYR A 82 13.63 -10.92 -4.53
CA TYR A 82 14.83 -11.50 -3.92
C TYR A 82 15.33 -12.72 -4.68
N LYS A 83 14.45 -13.69 -4.97
CA LYS A 83 14.78 -14.90 -5.73
C LYS A 83 15.34 -14.59 -7.12
N ASP A 84 14.80 -13.56 -7.76
CA ASP A 84 15.23 -13.11 -9.08
C ASP A 84 16.50 -12.24 -9.04
N GLY A 85 17.10 -12.01 -7.87
CA GLY A 85 18.36 -11.27 -7.71
C GLY A 85 18.24 -9.75 -7.68
N PHE A 86 17.03 -9.19 -7.63
CA PHE A 86 16.77 -7.75 -7.59
C PHE A 86 16.76 -7.16 -6.17
N ALA A 87 16.69 -8.00 -5.13
CA ALA A 87 16.79 -7.56 -3.73
C ALA A 87 18.08 -8.01 -3.06
N SER A 88 18.54 -7.24 -2.07
CA SER A 88 19.77 -7.50 -1.32
C SER A 88 19.61 -8.52 -0.20
N GLN A 89 18.36 -8.76 0.21
CA GLN A 89 17.98 -9.61 1.34
C GLN A 89 16.57 -10.18 1.15
N GLU A 90 16.24 -11.23 1.92
CA GLU A 90 14.90 -11.85 1.95
C GLU A 90 13.81 -10.89 2.41
N ALA A 91 12.59 -11.01 1.91
CA ALA A 91 11.53 -10.10 2.35
C ALA A 91 11.14 -10.35 3.81
N VAL A 92 10.77 -9.26 4.49
CA VAL A 92 10.21 -9.32 5.85
C VAL A 92 8.79 -8.77 5.83
N VAL A 93 7.90 -9.38 6.62
CA VAL A 93 6.53 -8.87 6.80
C VAL A 93 6.59 -7.57 7.59
N TYR A 94 6.12 -6.46 7.00
CA TYR A 94 6.05 -5.17 7.70
C TYR A 94 4.66 -4.88 8.29
N ALA A 95 3.59 -5.42 7.71
CA ALA A 95 2.21 -5.21 8.16
C ALA A 95 1.27 -6.24 7.51
N LYS A 96 0.07 -6.39 8.07
CA LYS A 96 -1.01 -7.23 7.52
C LYS A 96 -2.19 -6.36 7.10
N GLY A 97 -2.59 -6.48 5.84
CA GLY A 97 -3.70 -5.71 5.24
C GLY A 97 -5.08 -6.32 5.52
N LYS A 98 -6.11 -5.48 5.43
CA LYS A 98 -7.53 -5.89 5.49
C LYS A 98 -8.33 -5.34 4.33
N VAL A 99 -9.27 -6.13 3.82
CA VAL A 99 -10.20 -5.71 2.77
C VAL A 99 -11.43 -5.08 3.42
N ALA A 100 -11.86 -3.93 2.89
CA ALA A 100 -13.13 -3.30 3.24
C ALA A 100 -14.05 -3.29 2.02
N MET A 101 -15.33 -3.56 2.24
CA MET A 101 -16.40 -3.38 1.27
C MET A 101 -17.01 -1.99 1.48
N LEU A 102 -16.93 -1.13 0.47
CA LEU A 102 -17.35 0.27 0.49
C LEU A 102 -18.51 0.49 -0.47
N SER A 103 -19.50 1.28 -0.07
CA SER A 103 -20.50 1.85 -0.96
C SER A 103 -20.82 3.30 -0.62
N VAL A 104 -20.95 4.11 -1.68
CA VAL A 104 -21.38 5.51 -1.64
C VAL A 104 -22.68 5.71 -2.42
N ARG A 105 -23.45 4.62 -2.59
CA ARG A 105 -24.73 4.58 -3.31
C ARG A 105 -25.92 4.16 -2.43
N GLY A 106 -25.70 4.04 -1.12
CA GLY A 106 -26.76 3.74 -0.15
C GLY A 106 -27.18 2.27 -0.10
N PHE A 107 -26.30 1.35 -0.52
CA PHE A 107 -26.55 -0.09 -0.33
C PHE A 107 -26.42 -0.47 1.15
N ASP A 108 -27.32 -1.34 1.62
CA ASP A 108 -27.31 -1.85 2.99
C ASP A 108 -26.21 -2.90 3.18
N LEU A 109 -25.05 -2.44 3.67
CA LEU A 109 -23.86 -3.28 3.86
C LEU A 109 -23.94 -4.17 5.11
N SER A 110 -24.98 -4.04 5.95
CA SER A 110 -25.18 -4.92 7.11
C SER A 110 -25.39 -6.39 6.71
N LYS A 111 -25.81 -6.62 5.46
CA LYS A 111 -25.95 -7.95 4.84
C LYS A 111 -24.61 -8.58 4.45
N GLY A 112 -23.50 -7.87 4.61
CA GLY A 112 -22.19 -8.34 4.16
C GLY A 112 -22.17 -8.62 2.66
N LEU A 113 -21.45 -9.66 2.25
CA LEU A 113 -21.29 -10.00 0.82
C LEU A 113 -22.60 -10.39 0.12
N GLU A 114 -23.65 -10.77 0.85
CA GLU A 114 -24.94 -11.12 0.28
C GLU A 114 -25.61 -9.94 -0.45
N VAL A 115 -25.30 -8.69 -0.05
CA VAL A 115 -25.78 -7.48 -0.73
C VAL A 115 -25.40 -7.45 -2.22
N LEU A 116 -24.29 -8.09 -2.60
CA LEU A 116 -23.79 -8.10 -3.97
C LEU A 116 -24.70 -8.86 -4.94
N LYS A 117 -25.56 -9.76 -4.42
CA LYS A 117 -26.55 -10.49 -5.22
C LYS A 117 -27.78 -9.65 -5.54
N ASP A 118 -27.99 -8.51 -4.87
CA ASP A 118 -29.10 -7.61 -5.18
C ASP A 118 -29.06 -7.21 -6.67
N PRO A 119 -30.16 -7.35 -7.43
CA PRO A 119 -30.21 -6.98 -8.83
C PRO A 119 -29.96 -5.48 -9.08
N LYS A 120 -30.08 -4.62 -8.06
CA LYS A 120 -29.72 -3.19 -8.12
C LYS A 120 -28.21 -2.96 -8.10
N VAL A 121 -27.42 -3.85 -7.52
CA VAL A 121 -25.95 -3.82 -7.64
C VAL A 121 -25.60 -4.23 -9.06
N LYS A 122 -25.08 -3.29 -9.86
CA LYS A 122 -24.65 -3.51 -11.25
C LYS A 122 -23.14 -3.57 -11.40
N THR A 123 -22.40 -2.88 -10.53
CA THR A 123 -20.95 -2.75 -10.63
C THR A 123 -20.24 -3.03 -9.31
N ILE A 124 -19.34 -4.01 -9.33
CA ILE A 124 -18.51 -4.39 -8.18
C ILE A 124 -17.06 -4.13 -8.55
N ILE A 125 -16.49 -3.08 -7.99
CA ILE A 125 -15.11 -2.68 -8.31
C ILE A 125 -14.15 -3.45 -7.42
N ILE A 126 -13.18 -4.13 -8.04
CA ILE A 126 -12.05 -4.76 -7.33
C ILE A 126 -10.73 -4.31 -7.96
N ALA A 127 -9.62 -4.46 -7.25
CA ALA A 127 -8.31 -4.36 -7.91
C ALA A 127 -8.06 -5.59 -8.79
N ASN A 128 -7.29 -5.46 -9.86
CA ASN A 128 -6.96 -6.55 -10.77
C ASN A 128 -6.21 -7.68 -10.02
N PRO A 129 -6.79 -8.89 -9.90
CA PRO A 129 -6.24 -9.97 -9.08
C PRO A 129 -4.91 -10.53 -9.62
N LYS A 130 -4.58 -10.31 -10.90
CA LYS A 130 -3.30 -10.74 -11.47
C LYS A 130 -2.12 -9.91 -10.98
N THR A 131 -2.37 -8.67 -10.54
CA THR A 131 -1.29 -7.74 -10.16
C THR A 131 -1.44 -7.12 -8.77
N ALA A 132 -2.61 -7.23 -8.15
CA ALA A 132 -2.93 -6.62 -6.88
C ALA A 132 -3.46 -7.67 -5.88
N PRO A 133 -2.74 -7.92 -4.77
CA PRO A 133 -3.14 -8.90 -3.74
C PRO A 133 -4.54 -8.68 -3.15
N TYR A 134 -4.98 -7.42 -3.01
CA TYR A 134 -6.34 -7.09 -2.58
C TYR A 134 -7.41 -7.55 -3.57
N GLY A 135 -7.09 -7.59 -4.86
CA GLY A 135 -7.95 -8.18 -5.88
C GLY A 135 -8.11 -9.67 -5.69
N THR A 136 -6.99 -10.38 -5.49
CA THR A 136 -6.99 -11.82 -5.17
C THR A 136 -7.82 -12.11 -3.93
N ALA A 137 -7.59 -11.37 -2.85
CA ALA A 137 -8.34 -11.51 -1.60
C ALA A 137 -9.85 -11.27 -1.79
N SER A 138 -10.24 -10.32 -2.66
CA SER A 138 -11.65 -10.09 -2.98
C SER A 138 -12.28 -11.30 -3.70
N ILE A 139 -11.58 -11.86 -4.68
CA ILE A 139 -12.03 -13.06 -5.41
C ILE A 139 -12.11 -14.28 -4.48
N GLU A 140 -11.12 -14.47 -3.61
CA GLU A 140 -11.15 -15.52 -2.57
C GLU A 140 -12.37 -15.35 -1.68
N ALA A 141 -12.64 -14.12 -1.23
CA ALA A 141 -13.79 -13.84 -0.39
C ALA A 141 -15.12 -14.20 -1.06
N PHE A 142 -15.28 -13.85 -2.34
CA PHE A 142 -16.49 -14.18 -3.10
C PHE A 142 -16.67 -15.69 -3.30
N LYS A 143 -15.57 -16.41 -3.55
CA LYS A 143 -15.61 -17.87 -3.75
C LYS A 143 -15.89 -18.60 -2.45
N ASN A 144 -15.22 -18.23 -1.37
CA ASN A 144 -15.39 -18.84 -0.06
C ASN A 144 -16.76 -18.53 0.56
N ALA A 145 -17.36 -17.39 0.19
CA ALA A 145 -18.76 -17.07 0.52
C ALA A 145 -19.79 -17.73 -0.41
N GLY A 146 -19.36 -18.44 -1.47
CA GLY A 146 -20.26 -19.14 -2.39
C GLY A 146 -21.09 -18.24 -3.31
N ILE A 147 -20.72 -16.96 -3.47
CA ILE A 147 -21.49 -15.98 -4.25
C ILE A 147 -20.87 -15.65 -5.60
N TYR A 148 -19.61 -16.04 -5.84
CA TYR A 148 -18.82 -15.60 -7.00
C TYR A 148 -19.56 -15.79 -8.33
N ASP A 149 -20.14 -16.96 -8.58
CA ASP A 149 -20.86 -17.24 -9.83
C ASP A 149 -22.08 -16.34 -10.06
N ALA A 150 -22.74 -15.89 -8.99
CA ALA A 150 -23.91 -15.01 -9.06
C ALA A 150 -23.54 -13.54 -9.36
N ILE A 151 -22.27 -13.16 -9.13
CA ILE A 151 -21.83 -11.77 -9.21
C ILE A 151 -20.73 -11.52 -10.23
N LYS A 152 -20.11 -12.57 -10.81
CA LYS A 152 -18.91 -12.45 -11.66
C LYS A 152 -19.08 -11.48 -12.83
N ASP A 153 -20.26 -11.42 -13.44
CA ASP A 153 -20.54 -10.54 -14.58
C ASP A 153 -20.71 -9.06 -14.18
N LYS A 154 -20.79 -8.78 -12.86
CA LYS A 154 -20.84 -7.43 -12.30
C LYS A 154 -19.45 -6.89 -11.93
N ILE A 155 -18.42 -7.74 -11.98
CA ILE A 155 -17.08 -7.40 -11.50
C ILE A 155 -16.34 -6.54 -12.52
N ILE A 156 -15.81 -5.41 -12.07
CA ILE A 156 -14.94 -4.53 -12.85
C ILE A 156 -13.58 -4.47 -12.16
N GLU A 157 -12.52 -4.79 -12.92
CA GLU A 157 -11.15 -4.79 -12.42
C GLU A 157 -10.45 -3.45 -12.66
N ALA A 158 -10.05 -2.78 -11.58
CA ALA A 158 -9.22 -1.58 -11.61
C ALA A 158 -7.72 -1.95 -11.60
N GLY A 159 -6.86 -1.07 -12.12
CA GLY A 159 -5.44 -1.36 -12.28
C GLY A 159 -4.63 -1.46 -10.98
N SER A 160 -5.18 -0.97 -9.86
CA SER A 160 -4.61 -1.02 -8.51
C SER A 160 -5.70 -0.84 -7.46
N ILE A 161 -5.39 -1.08 -6.18
CA ILE A 161 -6.35 -0.87 -5.08
C ILE A 161 -6.69 0.62 -4.87
N GLY A 162 -5.77 1.53 -5.18
CA GLY A 162 -6.05 2.98 -5.18
C GLY A 162 -7.01 3.37 -6.31
N GLU A 163 -6.84 2.79 -7.50
CA GLU A 163 -7.79 2.97 -8.60
C GLU A 163 -9.15 2.37 -8.27
N ALA A 164 -9.21 1.19 -7.63
CA ALA A 164 -10.47 0.58 -7.20
C ALA A 164 -11.24 1.51 -6.27
N LEU A 165 -10.57 2.13 -5.30
CA LEU A 165 -11.18 3.14 -4.45
C LEU A 165 -11.68 4.34 -5.25
N SER A 166 -10.83 4.94 -6.10
CA SER A 166 -11.25 6.11 -6.89
C SER A 166 -12.45 5.81 -7.78
N GLN A 167 -12.49 4.63 -8.42
CA GLN A 167 -13.59 4.23 -9.28
C GLN A 167 -14.86 3.94 -8.48
N THR A 168 -14.75 3.35 -7.29
CA THR A 168 -15.89 3.14 -6.38
C THR A 168 -16.55 4.45 -6.00
N LEU A 169 -15.75 5.44 -5.57
CA LEU A 169 -16.28 6.75 -5.18
C LEU A 169 -16.98 7.46 -6.35
N LYS A 170 -16.39 7.36 -7.55
CA LYS A 170 -16.89 8.06 -8.75
C LYS A 170 -18.09 7.39 -9.40
N ALA A 171 -18.09 6.06 -9.53
CA ALA A 171 -19.02 5.36 -10.40
C ALA A 171 -19.50 3.99 -9.88
N GLY A 172 -18.71 3.28 -9.07
CA GLY A 172 -19.05 1.94 -8.60
C GLY A 172 -20.21 1.90 -7.60
N ASP A 173 -21.02 0.86 -7.68
CA ASP A 173 -22.09 0.59 -6.70
C ASP A 173 -21.50 0.12 -5.37
N VAL A 174 -20.59 -0.87 -5.46
CA VAL A 174 -19.84 -1.42 -4.33
C VAL A 174 -18.39 -1.61 -4.76
N GLY A 175 -17.46 -1.31 -3.86
CA GLY A 175 -16.03 -1.46 -4.09
C GLY A 175 -15.34 -2.26 -3.01
N PHE A 176 -14.36 -3.06 -3.39
CA PHE A 176 -13.45 -3.74 -2.48
C PHE A 176 -12.13 -2.98 -2.43
N VAL A 177 -11.89 -2.33 -1.30
CA VAL A 177 -10.83 -1.35 -1.10
C VAL A 177 -9.93 -1.78 0.06
N ALA A 178 -8.77 -1.13 0.20
CA ALA A 178 -7.95 -1.33 1.39
C ALA A 178 -8.58 -0.63 2.58
N ALA A 179 -8.76 -1.34 3.70
CA ALA A 179 -9.28 -0.75 4.94
C ALA A 179 -8.47 0.47 5.39
N SER A 180 -7.17 0.51 5.08
CA SER A 180 -6.29 1.65 5.37
C SER A 180 -6.75 2.98 4.80
N SER A 181 -7.44 2.96 3.66
CA SER A 181 -8.02 4.16 3.10
C SER A 181 -9.18 4.71 3.95
N MET A 182 -9.98 3.84 4.56
CA MET A 182 -11.15 4.23 5.34
C MET A 182 -10.79 4.86 6.68
N TYR A 183 -9.63 4.54 7.24
CA TYR A 183 -9.12 5.14 8.48
C TYR A 183 -8.35 6.46 8.26
N SER A 184 -8.25 6.94 7.01
CA SER A 184 -7.59 8.22 6.73
C SER A 184 -8.44 9.41 7.15
N PRO A 185 -7.83 10.48 7.70
CA PRO A 185 -8.52 11.77 7.89
C PRO A 185 -9.15 12.33 6.60
N LYS A 186 -8.61 11.97 5.42
CA LYS A 186 -9.12 12.37 4.11
C LYS A 186 -10.44 11.65 3.73
N MET A 187 -10.79 10.58 4.45
CA MET A 187 -11.97 9.73 4.18
C MET A 187 -12.97 9.73 5.34
N LYS A 188 -12.82 10.64 6.32
CA LYS A 188 -13.60 10.70 7.57
C LYS A 188 -15.12 10.81 7.41
N GLU A 189 -15.59 11.21 6.23
CA GLU A 189 -17.03 11.28 5.92
C GLU A 189 -17.66 9.90 5.73
N TYR A 190 -16.86 8.89 5.38
CA TYR A 190 -17.31 7.51 5.22
C TYR A 190 -17.12 6.77 6.53
N LYS A 191 -18.23 6.27 7.10
CA LYS A 191 -18.22 5.64 8.42
C LYS A 191 -18.34 4.13 8.34
N GLU A 192 -17.68 3.45 9.28
CA GLU A 192 -17.81 2.01 9.45
C GLU A 192 -19.24 1.65 9.89
N GLY A 193 -19.82 0.61 9.29
CA GLY A 193 -21.21 0.20 9.52
C GLY A 193 -22.26 0.99 8.72
N GLU A 194 -21.89 2.14 8.14
CA GLU A 194 -22.77 2.92 7.27
C GLU A 194 -22.31 2.85 5.80
N ASN A 195 -21.11 3.36 5.51
CA ASN A 195 -20.57 3.44 4.16
C ASN A 195 -19.64 2.27 3.84
N PHE A 196 -18.98 1.70 4.84
CA PHE A 196 -18.12 0.55 4.64
C PHE A 196 -18.22 -0.45 5.79
N VAL A 197 -17.89 -1.70 5.49
CA VAL A 197 -17.72 -2.77 6.48
C VAL A 197 -16.44 -3.55 6.15
N LEU A 198 -15.77 -4.10 7.16
CA LEU A 198 -14.66 -5.02 6.93
C LEU A 198 -15.18 -6.35 6.38
N VAL A 199 -14.50 -6.88 5.37
CA VAL A 199 -14.75 -8.23 4.88
C VAL A 199 -14.23 -9.22 5.92
N ASP A 200 -14.98 -10.29 6.19
CA ASP A 200 -14.52 -11.32 7.14
C ASP A 200 -13.18 -11.90 6.68
N SER A 201 -12.17 -11.72 7.52
CA SER A 201 -10.81 -12.21 7.31
C SER A 201 -10.71 -13.72 7.11
N LYS A 202 -11.70 -14.51 7.54
CA LYS A 202 -11.74 -15.96 7.30
C LYS A 202 -12.03 -16.33 5.84
N LEU A 203 -12.52 -15.37 5.05
CA LEU A 203 -12.91 -15.60 3.66
C LEU A 203 -11.76 -15.42 2.68
N TYR A 204 -10.58 -14.96 3.11
CA TYR A 204 -9.44 -14.75 2.24
C TYR A 204 -8.13 -15.02 2.96
N THR A 205 -7.08 -15.33 2.19
CA THR A 205 -5.73 -15.54 2.69
C THR A 205 -5.20 -14.25 3.31
N THR A 206 -4.58 -14.34 4.49
CA THR A 206 -4.00 -13.18 5.17
C THR A 206 -3.09 -12.38 4.24
N ILE A 207 -3.28 -11.06 4.21
CA ILE A 207 -2.53 -10.15 3.33
C ILE A 207 -1.25 -9.72 4.06
N ASP A 208 -0.30 -10.65 4.20
CA ASP A 208 1.02 -10.38 4.79
C ASP A 208 1.87 -9.57 3.81
N GLN A 209 2.20 -8.32 4.14
CA GLN A 209 2.85 -7.38 3.24
C GLN A 209 4.37 -7.37 3.42
N GLY A 210 5.11 -7.54 2.32
CA GLY A 210 6.56 -7.67 2.33
C GLY A 210 7.30 -6.37 2.04
N ILE A 211 8.39 -6.11 2.76
CA ILE A 211 9.36 -5.06 2.47
C ILE A 211 10.73 -5.67 2.14
N VAL A 212 11.41 -5.09 1.15
CA VAL A 212 12.81 -5.41 0.80
C VAL A 212 13.60 -4.16 0.44
N VAL A 213 14.91 -4.18 0.70
CA VAL A 213 15.88 -3.28 0.05
C VAL A 213 16.30 -3.89 -1.29
N LEU A 214 16.23 -3.08 -2.35
CA LEU A 214 16.60 -3.47 -3.71
C LEU A 214 18.12 -3.31 -3.93
N LYS A 215 18.66 -3.99 -4.95
CA LYS A 215 20.09 -3.87 -5.32
C LYS A 215 20.54 -2.43 -5.53
N ASN A 216 19.70 -1.60 -6.14
CA ASN A 216 20.00 -0.18 -6.35
C ASN A 216 20.14 0.59 -5.02
N GLY A 217 19.46 0.15 -3.97
CA GLY A 217 19.49 0.78 -2.64
C GLY A 217 20.61 0.28 -1.72
N GLU A 218 21.38 -0.74 -2.10
CA GLU A 218 22.41 -1.36 -1.22
C GLU A 218 23.46 -0.36 -0.72
N LYS A 219 23.80 0.63 -1.55
CA LYS A 219 24.81 1.64 -1.24
C LYS A 219 24.22 2.94 -0.71
N ASN A 220 22.90 3.07 -0.64
CA ASN A 220 22.23 4.24 -0.09
C ASN A 220 21.93 4.00 1.40
N PRO A 221 22.61 4.69 2.33
CA PRO A 221 22.35 4.53 3.76
C PRO A 221 20.87 4.78 4.10
N LEU A 222 20.22 5.72 3.41
CA LEU A 222 18.84 6.08 3.66
C LEU A 222 17.85 4.94 3.38
N ALA A 223 18.19 4.02 2.46
CA ALA A 223 17.38 2.85 2.18
C ALA A 223 17.30 1.91 3.40
N LYS A 224 18.44 1.71 4.08
CA LYS A 224 18.50 0.94 5.33
C LYS A 224 17.76 1.64 6.46
N GLU A 225 18.01 2.94 6.65
CA GLU A 225 17.34 3.72 7.70
C GLU A 225 15.81 3.72 7.52
N PHE A 226 15.32 3.84 6.29
CA PHE A 226 13.90 3.76 5.98
C PHE A 226 13.32 2.36 6.20
N TYR A 227 14.04 1.32 5.76
CA TYR A 227 13.65 -0.08 6.01
C TYR A 227 13.50 -0.37 7.51
N ASP A 228 14.49 0.03 8.31
CA ASP A 228 14.48 -0.15 9.76
C ASP A 228 13.38 0.68 10.43
N PHE A 229 13.14 1.91 9.96
CA PHE A 229 12.05 2.76 10.43
C PHE A 229 10.67 2.10 10.22
N ILE A 230 10.43 1.54 9.03
CA ILE A 230 9.18 0.86 8.69
C ILE A 230 8.94 -0.37 9.60
N LEU A 231 9.99 -1.16 9.86
CA LEU A 231 9.90 -2.32 10.75
C LEU A 231 9.90 -1.97 12.25
N GLY A 232 10.36 -0.77 12.59
CA GLY A 232 10.45 -0.24 13.94
C GLY A 232 9.10 0.10 14.57
N SER A 233 9.11 0.39 15.87
CA SER A 233 7.90 0.70 16.65
C SER A 233 7.09 1.87 16.07
N LYS A 234 7.76 2.92 15.58
CA LYS A 234 7.11 4.09 15.00
C LYS A 234 6.42 3.77 13.67
N GLY A 235 7.06 3.02 12.77
CA GLY A 235 6.43 2.54 11.55
C GLY A 235 5.19 1.69 11.84
N LYS A 236 5.31 0.75 12.79
CA LYS A 236 4.18 -0.08 13.24
C LYS A 236 3.03 0.75 13.81
N GLU A 237 3.32 1.75 14.64
CA GLU A 237 2.31 2.67 15.21
C GLU A 237 1.53 3.40 14.11
N ILE A 238 2.23 3.91 13.08
CA ILE A 238 1.59 4.56 11.94
C ILE A 238 0.66 3.57 11.22
N PHE A 239 1.14 2.37 10.89
CA PHE A 239 0.30 1.37 10.23
C PHE A 239 -0.92 0.95 11.10
N LYS A 240 -0.78 0.83 12.43
CA LYS A 240 -1.94 0.57 13.31
C LYS A 240 -3.00 1.68 13.22
N LYS A 241 -2.59 2.95 13.15
CA LYS A 241 -3.50 4.08 12.96
C LYS A 241 -4.34 3.96 11.69
N TYR A 242 -3.81 3.32 10.65
CA TYR A 242 -4.52 3.03 9.40
C TYR A 242 -5.11 1.60 9.35
N GLY A 243 -5.35 0.96 10.49
CA GLY A 243 -6.09 -0.30 10.55
C GLY A 243 -5.36 -1.56 10.04
N TYR A 244 -4.04 -1.51 9.91
CA TYR A 244 -3.21 -2.69 9.64
C TYR A 244 -2.93 -3.49 10.92
N ASP A 245 -2.74 -4.81 10.76
CA ASP A 245 -2.32 -5.73 11.83
C ASP A 245 -0.85 -6.17 11.69
N PHE A 246 -0.35 -7.01 12.61
CA PHE A 246 1.02 -7.51 12.67
C PHE A 246 1.07 -9.01 12.98
#